data_AF-A0A848EQ92-F1
#
_entry.id   AF-A0A848EQ92-F1
#
_cell.length_a   1.000
_cell.length_b   1.000
_cell.length_c   1.000
_cell.angle_alpha   90.00
_cell.angle_beta   90.00
_cell.angle_gamma   90.00
#
_symmetry.space_group_name_H-M   'P 1'
#
loop_
_entity.id
_entity.type
_entity.pdbx_description
1 polymer ?
#
loop_
_entity_poly.entity_id
_entity_poly.type
_entity_poly.pdbx_seq_one_letter_code
_entity_poly.pdbx_strand_id
1 'polypeptide(L)' 'MVDVLKKSGVRDAAEGVNVGSDFYEALDEHVKEAIHRAVERAEENGRKTVKARDV' A
#
# COMPACT_ATOMS: atom_id res chain seq x y z
N MET A 1 11.04 4.55 2.97
CA MET A 1 9.93 3.64 3.36
C MET A 1 10.38 2.21 3.08
N VAL A 2 9.99 1.26 3.92
CA VAL A 2 10.30 -0.18 3.72
C VAL A 2 9.28 -0.76 2.74
N ASP A 3 9.62 -1.85 2.05
CA ASP A 3 8.66 -2.62 1.25
C ASP A 3 7.47 -3.03 2.13
N VAL A 4 6.26 -2.73 1.67
CA VAL A 4 5.01 -2.96 2.41
C VAL A 4 4.32 -4.24 1.94
N LEU A 5 4.66 -4.73 0.75
CA LEU A 5 4.01 -5.91 0.16
C LEU A 5 4.86 -7.17 0.22
N LYS A 6 4.20 -8.27 0.61
CA LYS A 6 4.75 -9.62 0.46
C LYS A 6 4.43 -10.14 -0.95
N LYS A 7 5.46 -10.40 -1.76
CA LYS A 7 5.30 -10.90 -3.14
C LYS A 7 4.41 -12.14 -3.26
N SER A 8 4.40 -13.04 -2.26
CA SER A 8 3.51 -14.21 -2.28
C SER A 8 2.03 -13.82 -2.22
N GLY A 9 1.65 -12.90 -1.34
CA GLY A 9 0.26 -12.46 -1.22
C GLY A 9 -0.23 -11.74 -2.47
N VAL A 10 0.65 -11.01 -3.16
CA VAL A 10 0.34 -10.39 -4.46
C VAL A 10 0.05 -11.45 -5.53
N ARG A 11 0.84 -12.54 -5.58
CA ARG A 11 0.58 -13.64 -6.52
C ARG A 11 -0.71 -14.39 -6.18
N ASP A 12 -0.96 -14.63 -4.91
CA ASP A 12 -2.18 -15.30 -4.46
C ASP A 12 -3.43 -14.47 -4.86
N ALA A 13 -3.35 -13.14 -4.73
CA ALA A 13 -4.41 -12.21 -5.12
C ALA A 13 -4.57 -12.02 -6.64
N ALA A 14 -3.54 -12.31 -7.43
CA ALA A 14 -3.59 -12.18 -8.89
C ALA A 14 -4.26 -13.37 -9.60
N GLU A 15 -4.73 -14.37 -8.83
CA GLU A 15 -5.62 -15.47 -9.25
C GLU A 15 -5.40 -15.99 -10.69
N GLY A 16 -4.27 -16.66 -10.92
CA GLY A 16 -4.01 -17.34 -12.19
C GLY A 16 -3.39 -16.46 -13.28
N VAL A 17 -3.08 -15.21 -12.98
CA VAL A 17 -2.30 -14.33 -13.87
C VAL A 17 -0.84 -14.28 -13.44
N ASN A 18 0.08 -14.40 -14.41
CA ASN A 18 1.51 -14.23 -14.16
C ASN A 18 1.79 -12.77 -13.76
N VAL A 19 2.49 -12.59 -12.64
CA VAL A 19 2.85 -11.26 -12.13
C VAL A 19 4.28 -10.93 -12.52
N GLY A 20 4.44 -9.86 -13.30
CA GLY A 20 5.74 -9.31 -13.70
C GLY A 20 6.56 -8.80 -12.52
N SER A 21 7.89 -8.77 -12.65
CA SER A 21 8.78 -8.28 -11.59
C SER A 21 8.61 -6.79 -11.30
N ASP A 22 8.38 -6.01 -12.35
CA ASP A 22 8.09 -4.57 -12.35
C ASP A 22 6.75 -4.24 -11.65
N PHE A 23 5.75 -5.12 -11.77
CA PHE A 23 4.47 -4.94 -11.11
C PHE A 23 4.59 -4.84 -9.59
N TYR A 24 5.46 -5.65 -8.97
CA TYR A 24 5.64 -5.60 -7.51
C TYR A 24 6.15 -4.25 -7.04
N GLU A 25 7.11 -3.66 -7.77
CA GLU A 25 7.68 -2.34 -7.45
C GLU A 25 6.63 -1.25 -7.62
N ALA A 26 5.91 -1.26 -8.75
CA ALA A 26 4.86 -0.28 -9.01
C ALA A 26 3.71 -0.35 -7.99
N LEU A 27 3.27 -1.56 -7.62
CA LEU A 27 2.21 -1.74 -6.63
C LEU A 27 2.67 -1.33 -5.22
N ASP A 28 3.91 -1.64 -4.85
CA ASP A 28 4.47 -1.28 -3.54
C ASP A 28 4.57 0.24 -3.37
N GLU A 29 5.03 0.96 -4.41
CA GLU A 29 5.03 2.42 -4.43
C GLU A 29 3.61 3.00 -4.35
N HIS A 30 2.64 2.44 -5.08
CA HIS A 30 1.25 2.89 -5.01
C HIS A 30 0.67 2.75 -3.60
N VAL A 31 0.95 1.63 -2.91
CA VAL A 31 0.48 1.40 -1.53
C VAL A 31 1.20 2.33 -0.55
N LYS A 32 2.50 2.58 -0.73
CA LYS A 32 3.24 3.57 0.07
C LYS A 32 2.63 4.97 -0.05
N GLU A 33 2.29 5.41 -1.26
CA GLU A 33 1.62 6.70 -1.48
C GLU A 33 0.22 6.75 -0.85
N ALA A 34 -0.53 5.65 -0.89
CA ALA A 34 -1.83 5.57 -0.20
C ALA A 34 -1.68 5.70 1.32
N ILE A 35 -0.68 5.01 1.91
CA ILE A 35 -0.36 5.10 3.34
C ILE A 35 0.07 6.52 3.71
N HIS A 36 0.92 7.15 2.89
CA HIS A 36 1.39 8.52 3.13
C HIS A 36 0.22 9.50 3.23
N ARG A 37 -0.68 9.47 2.24
CA ARG A 37 -1.88 10.31 2.23
C ARG A 37 -2.80 10.04 3.42
N ALA A 38 -2.92 8.78 3.83
CA ALA A 38 -3.71 8.41 5.00
C ALA A 38 -3.10 8.94 6.32
N VAL A 39 -1.77 8.93 6.43
CA VAL A 39 -1.05 9.53 7.56
C VAL A 39 -1.23 11.04 7.57
N GLU A 40 -1.03 11.72 6.44
CA GLU A 40 -1.25 13.17 6.31
C GLU A 40 -2.66 13.57 6.77
N ARG A 41 -3.71 12.89 6.26
CA ARG A 41 -5.09 13.15 6.68
C ARG A 41 -5.29 12.91 8.18
N ALA A 42 -4.65 11.91 8.77
CA ALA A 42 -4.74 11.67 10.20
C ALA A 42 -4.10 12.82 10.99
N GLU A 43 -2.91 13.26 10.58
CA GLU A 43 -2.14 14.34 11.21
C GLU A 43 -2.85 15.70 11.08
N GLU A 44 -3.37 16.03 9.90
CA GLU A 44 -4.17 17.25 9.64
C GLU A 44 -5.40 17.34 10.56
N ASN A 45 -5.96 16.19 10.94
CA ASN A 45 -7.08 16.10 11.86
C ASN A 45 -6.64 15.95 13.33
N GLY A 46 -5.36 16.18 13.64
CA GLY A 46 -4.80 16.10 14.99
C GLY A 46 -4.79 14.69 15.59
N ARG A 47 -4.83 13.64 14.76
CA ARG A 47 -4.88 12.24 15.19
C ARG A 47 -3.52 11.56 15.00
N LYS A 48 -3.17 10.67 15.94
CA LYS A 48 -2.00 9.76 15.82
C LYS A 48 -2.37 8.34 15.38
N THR A 49 -3.58 8.17 14.87
CA THR A 49 -4.11 6.86 14.47
C THR A 49 -4.79 6.99 13.13
N VAL A 50 -4.23 6.32 12.13
CA VAL A 50 -4.83 6.13 10.81
C VAL A 50 -6.06 5.24 10.95
N LYS A 51 -7.16 5.64 10.33
CA LYS A 51 -8.46 4.95 10.34
C LYS A 51 -8.88 4.62 8.92
N ALA A 52 -9.90 3.76 8.79
CA ALA A 52 -10.46 3.38 7.49
C ALA A 52 -10.87 4.59 6.62
N ARG A 53 -11.30 5.70 7.22
CA ARG A 53 -11.64 6.95 6.51
C ARG A 53 -10.44 7.72 5.94
N ASP A 54 -9.23 7.35 6.32
CA ASP A 54 -8.01 8.03 5.89
C ASP A 54 -7.39 7.37 4.65
N VAL A 55 -7.74 6.11 4.37
CA VAL A 55 -7.38 5.41 3.12
C VAL A 55 -8.16 6.02 1.97
#